data_AF-A0A950KF47-F1
#
_entry.id   AF-A0A950KF47-F1
#
_cell.length_a   1.000
_cell.length_b   1.000
_cell.length_c   1.000
_cell.angle_alpha   90.00
_cell.angle_beta   90.00
_cell.angle_gamma   90.00
#
_symmetry.space_group_name_H-M   'P 1'
#
loop_
_entity.id
_entity.type
_entity.pdbx_description
1 polymer ?
#
loop_
_entity_poly.entity_id
_entity_poly.type
_entity_poly.pdbx_seq_one_letter_code
_entity_poly.pdbx_strand_id
1 'polypeptide(L)'
;MAPAQFAQLPIESGHTRPRAQVYYDLLHSLRQTPLPGWESVQRLADARRGDLLAWKRAALVEGKGDTGHVVIVAGPPATESDGTVRVEVYDSSASRHDFDSRAEGTNGVGQGVITFRVDSRGEPIAVRFNAGADFKKKPIAIGRLAAGERRST
;
A
#
# COMPACT_ATOMS: atom_id res chain seq x y z
N MET A 1 -17.78 -6.73 -7.13
CA MET A 1 -18.13 -5.63 -6.20
C MET A 1 -16.91 -5.30 -5.36
N ALA A 2 -16.64 -4.01 -5.13
CA ALA A 2 -15.65 -3.61 -4.14
C ALA A 2 -16.20 -3.87 -2.72
N PRO A 3 -15.37 -4.36 -1.77
CA PRO A 3 -15.73 -4.51 -0.36
C PRO A 3 -16.45 -3.28 0.22
N ALA A 4 -17.52 -3.51 0.99
CA ALA A 4 -18.32 -2.44 1.61
C ALA A 4 -17.48 -1.54 2.54
N GLN A 5 -16.40 -2.07 3.09
CA GLN A 5 -15.43 -1.39 3.94
C GLN A 5 -14.77 -0.19 3.24
N PHE A 6 -14.72 -0.17 1.90
CA PHE A 6 -14.20 0.98 1.16
C PHE A 6 -15.07 2.24 1.32
N ALA A 7 -16.35 2.10 1.68
CA ALA A 7 -17.21 3.25 2.01
C ALA A 7 -16.81 3.95 3.33
N GLN A 8 -15.96 3.32 4.14
CA GLN A 8 -15.45 3.91 5.40
C GLN A 8 -14.27 4.88 5.16
N LEU A 9 -13.70 4.91 3.94
CA LEU A 9 -12.68 5.90 3.59
C LEU A 9 -13.37 7.25 3.33
N PRO A 10 -13.02 8.31 4.09
CA PRO A 10 -13.58 9.62 3.84
C PRO A 10 -13.16 10.13 2.46
N ILE A 11 -14.08 10.73 1.73
CA ILE A 11 -13.76 11.43 0.48
C ILE A 11 -13.57 12.90 0.83
N GLU A 12 -12.38 13.40 0.54
CA GLU A 12 -12.02 14.80 0.79
C GLU A 12 -12.87 15.74 -0.08
N SER A 13 -13.22 16.91 0.46
CA SER A 13 -14.03 17.90 -0.27
C SER A 13 -13.41 18.22 -1.63
N GLY A 14 -14.22 18.23 -2.68
CA GLY A 14 -13.77 18.46 -4.06
C GLY A 14 -13.18 17.23 -4.78
N HIS A 15 -13.21 16.05 -4.15
CA HIS A 15 -12.79 14.78 -4.78
C HIS A 15 -13.96 13.80 -4.92
N THR A 16 -13.86 12.88 -5.88
CA THR A 16 -14.84 11.79 -6.10
C THR A 16 -14.39 10.44 -5.54
N ARG A 17 -13.14 10.37 -5.06
CA ARG A 17 -12.51 9.17 -4.51
C ARG A 17 -11.45 9.57 -3.48
N PRO A 18 -11.20 8.75 -2.45
CA PRO A 18 -10.15 9.00 -1.48
C PRO A 18 -8.77 9.02 -2.18
N ARG A 19 -7.91 9.95 -1.76
CA ARG A 19 -6.52 10.03 -2.21
C ARG A 19 -5.63 9.12 -1.36
N ALA A 20 -4.41 8.85 -1.80
CA ALA A 20 -3.50 7.91 -1.14
C ALA A 20 -3.20 8.24 0.33
N GLN A 21 -3.12 9.54 0.66
CA GLN A 21 -3.02 10.00 2.05
C GLN A 21 -4.16 9.43 2.92
N VAL A 22 -5.41 9.43 2.43
CA VAL A 22 -6.57 8.98 3.20
C VAL A 22 -6.44 7.50 3.55
N TYR A 23 -5.97 6.68 2.60
CA TYR A 23 -5.66 5.28 2.86
C TYR A 23 -4.58 5.17 3.93
N TYR A 24 -3.46 5.88 3.77
CA TYR A 24 -2.39 5.86 4.78
C TYR A 24 -2.92 6.22 6.17
N ASP A 25 -3.66 7.33 6.29
CA ASP A 25 -4.13 7.83 7.59
C ASP A 25 -5.11 6.83 8.25
N LEU A 26 -6.01 6.23 7.47
CA LEU A 26 -6.88 5.15 7.95
C LEU A 26 -6.06 3.95 8.45
N LEU A 27 -5.22 3.38 7.58
CA LEU A 27 -4.49 2.14 7.87
C LEU A 27 -3.52 2.32 9.05
N HIS A 28 -2.87 3.48 9.14
CA HIS A 28 -1.99 3.83 10.24
C HIS A 28 -2.75 3.94 11.57
N SER A 29 -3.99 4.44 11.54
CA SER A 29 -4.81 4.59 12.75
C SER A 29 -5.27 3.25 13.35
N LEU A 30 -5.37 2.18 12.55
CA LEU A 30 -6.00 0.91 12.95
C LEU A 30 -5.39 0.27 14.20
N ARG A 31 -4.13 0.54 14.50
CA ARG A 31 -3.45 0.06 15.72
C ARG A 31 -4.08 0.62 17.00
N GLN A 32 -4.43 1.90 16.96
CA GLN A 32 -4.95 2.65 18.11
C GLN A 32 -6.46 2.79 18.07
N THR A 33 -7.01 2.83 16.86
CA THR A 33 -8.44 2.97 16.59
C THR A 33 -8.90 1.81 15.71
N PRO A 34 -9.16 0.62 16.30
CA PRO A 34 -9.69 -0.50 15.55
C PRO A 34 -10.99 -0.13 14.84
N LEU A 35 -11.14 -0.57 13.59
CA LEU A 35 -12.33 -0.31 12.78
C LEU A 35 -12.91 -1.65 12.30
N PRO A 36 -14.21 -1.92 12.54
CA PRO A 36 -14.83 -3.16 12.10
C PRO A 36 -14.66 -3.41 10.60
N GLY A 37 -14.24 -4.63 10.25
CA GLY A 37 -13.92 -5.01 8.87
C GLY A 37 -12.47 -4.73 8.46
N TRP A 38 -11.66 -4.13 9.33
CA TRP A 38 -10.23 -3.92 9.11
C TRP A 38 -9.39 -4.61 10.18
N GLU A 39 -8.25 -5.11 9.75
CA GLU A 39 -7.20 -5.65 10.58
C GLU A 39 -5.93 -4.82 10.38
N SER A 40 -5.28 -4.45 11.48
CA SER A 40 -4.02 -3.72 11.46
C SER A 40 -2.86 -4.68 11.20
N VAL A 41 -2.10 -4.45 10.13
CA VAL A 41 -0.88 -5.20 9.81
C VAL A 41 0.32 -4.30 10.04
N GLN A 42 1.18 -4.67 11.00
CA GLN A 42 2.30 -3.82 11.42
C GLN A 42 3.59 -4.20 10.71
N ARG A 43 3.93 -5.50 10.72
CA ARG A 43 5.18 -5.98 10.11
C ARG A 43 4.96 -6.25 8.64
N LEU A 44 5.90 -5.83 7.81
CA LEU A 44 5.79 -6.05 6.38
C LEU A 44 5.75 -7.55 6.04
N ALA A 45 6.50 -8.39 6.76
CA ALA A 45 6.51 -9.84 6.57
C ALA A 45 5.16 -10.53 6.86
N ASP A 46 4.26 -9.88 7.61
CA ASP A 46 2.92 -10.42 7.90
C ASP A 46 1.90 -10.06 6.81
N ALA A 47 2.27 -9.22 5.84
CA ALA A 47 1.41 -8.86 4.75
C ALA A 47 1.13 -10.07 3.86
N ARG A 48 -0.09 -10.13 3.32
CA ARG A 48 -0.54 -11.20 2.43
C ARG A 48 -1.27 -10.64 1.23
N ARG A 49 -1.46 -11.49 0.22
CA ARG A 49 -2.23 -11.14 -0.97
C ARG A 49 -3.58 -10.49 -0.60
N GLY A 50 -3.84 -9.33 -1.20
CA GLY A 50 -5.07 -8.54 -0.97
C GLY A 50 -4.94 -7.47 0.12
N ASP A 51 -3.89 -7.47 0.93
CA ASP A 51 -3.63 -6.37 1.86
C ASP A 51 -3.32 -5.08 1.07
N LEU A 52 -3.71 -3.95 1.64
CA LEU A 52 -3.38 -2.63 1.11
C LEU A 52 -2.12 -2.13 1.78
N LEU A 53 -1.19 -1.63 0.97
CA LEU A 53 -0.02 -0.92 1.44
C LEU A 53 -0.10 0.51 0.90
N ALA A 54 -0.10 1.48 1.80
CA ALA A 54 -0.24 2.89 1.46
C ALA A 54 0.89 3.70 2.11
N TRP A 55 1.36 4.73 1.40
CA TRP A 55 2.27 5.71 1.97
C TRP A 55 1.88 7.11 1.53
N LYS A 56 2.19 8.09 2.36
CA LYS A 56 1.96 9.51 2.05
C LYS A 56 3.27 10.26 1.78
N ARG A 57 3.17 11.42 1.11
CA ARG A 57 4.30 12.35 1.00
C ARG A 57 4.59 12.96 2.38
N ALA A 58 5.88 13.14 2.68
CA ALA A 58 6.32 13.68 3.97
C ALA A 58 5.93 15.16 4.16
N ALA A 59 5.79 15.91 3.07
CA ALA A 59 5.23 17.25 3.05
C ALA A 59 4.11 17.28 2.00
N LEU A 60 2.90 17.66 2.42
CA LEU A 60 1.82 17.98 1.51
C LEU A 60 2.11 19.38 0.96
N VAL A 61 2.35 19.48 -0.34
CA VAL A 61 2.26 20.76 -1.02
C VAL A 61 0.76 21.06 -1.15
N GLU A 62 0.32 22.21 -0.65
CA GLU A 62 -1.10 22.55 -0.58
C GLU A 62 -1.82 22.41 -1.94
N GLY A 63 -2.98 21.73 -1.90
CA GLY A 63 -4.07 21.90 -2.84
C GLY A 63 -3.99 21.20 -4.21
N LYS A 64 -2.82 20.83 -4.73
CA LYS A 64 -2.73 20.20 -6.07
C LYS A 64 -1.59 19.19 -6.15
N GLY A 65 -1.93 17.92 -6.45
CA GLY A 65 -0.95 16.91 -6.86
C GLY A 65 -1.07 15.56 -6.14
N ASP A 66 -0.06 14.72 -6.40
CA ASP A 66 0.16 13.43 -5.77
C ASP A 66 0.26 13.54 -4.25
N THR A 67 -0.55 12.75 -3.51
CA THR A 67 -0.55 12.71 -2.03
C THR A 67 0.26 11.54 -1.47
N GLY A 68 0.72 10.63 -2.33
CA GLY A 68 1.26 9.34 -1.95
C GLY A 68 0.78 8.25 -2.90
N HIS A 69 0.92 7.00 -2.47
CA HIS A 69 0.58 5.87 -3.31
C HIS A 69 -0.12 4.77 -2.54
N VAL A 70 -0.92 3.97 -3.25
CA VAL A 70 -1.59 2.79 -2.70
C VAL A 70 -1.39 1.65 -3.66
N VAL A 71 -0.94 0.52 -3.13
CA VAL A 71 -0.78 -0.73 -3.88
C VAL A 71 -1.51 -1.86 -3.17
N ILE A 72 -1.85 -2.91 -3.93
CA ILE A 72 -2.42 -4.13 -3.37
C ILE A 72 -1.31 -5.19 -3.37
N VAL A 73 -1.08 -5.84 -2.24
CA VAL A 73 -0.12 -6.94 -2.15
C VAL A 73 -0.59 -8.11 -3.02
N ALA A 74 0.27 -8.59 -3.91
CA ALA A 74 -0.04 -9.68 -4.85
C ALA A 74 0.39 -11.07 -4.35
N GLY A 75 1.39 -11.13 -3.47
CA GLY A 75 1.94 -12.36 -2.90
C GLY A 75 2.62 -12.13 -1.53
N PRO A 76 3.03 -13.20 -0.83
CA PRO A 76 3.74 -13.07 0.44
C PRO A 76 5.09 -12.34 0.25
N PRO A 77 5.45 -11.40 1.12
CA PRO A 77 6.75 -10.71 1.04
C PRO A 77 7.93 -11.65 1.24
N ALA A 78 9.03 -11.37 0.52
CA ALA A 78 10.28 -12.10 0.62
C ALA A 78 11.37 -11.21 1.25
N THR A 79 11.98 -11.66 2.35
CA THR A 79 13.12 -10.99 2.95
C THR A 79 14.41 -11.43 2.27
N GLU A 80 15.18 -10.45 1.81
CA GLU A 80 16.48 -10.65 1.18
C GLU A 80 17.60 -10.74 2.21
N SER A 81 18.74 -11.30 1.80
CA SER A 81 19.92 -11.44 2.66
C SER A 81 20.47 -10.10 3.21
N ASP A 82 20.21 -8.99 2.52
CA ASP A 82 20.61 -7.64 2.92
C ASP A 82 19.59 -6.96 3.87
N GLY A 83 18.55 -7.69 4.29
CA GLY A 83 17.49 -7.20 5.17
C GLY A 83 16.43 -6.35 4.47
N THR A 84 16.51 -6.15 3.15
CA THR A 84 15.41 -5.56 2.40
C THR A 84 14.28 -6.57 2.21
N VAL A 85 13.08 -6.08 1.91
CA VAL A 85 11.90 -6.91 1.71
C VAL A 85 11.30 -6.62 0.35
N ARG A 86 11.20 -7.65 -0.49
CA ARG A 86 10.53 -7.57 -1.79
C ARG A 86 9.07 -7.92 -1.64
N VAL A 87 8.22 -7.10 -2.24
CA VAL A 87 6.77 -7.29 -2.23
C VAL A 87 6.29 -7.27 -3.67
N GLU A 88 5.66 -8.36 -4.09
CA GLU A 88 4.88 -8.37 -5.32
C GLU A 88 3.60 -7.56 -5.11
N VAL A 89 3.27 -6.67 -6.04
CA VAL A 89 2.15 -5.75 -5.92
C VAL A 89 1.34 -5.68 -7.21
N TYR A 90 0.04 -5.43 -7.08
CA TYR A 90 -0.77 -4.84 -8.13
C TYR A 90 -0.78 -3.33 -7.95
N ASP A 91 -0.43 -2.61 -9.01
CA ASP A 91 -0.31 -1.16 -8.99
C ASP A 91 -0.75 -0.52 -10.31
N SER A 92 -1.37 0.66 -10.22
CA SER A 92 -1.66 1.54 -11.35
C SER A 92 -0.75 2.76 -11.30
N SER A 93 0.36 2.71 -12.04
CA SER A 93 1.36 3.78 -12.07
C SER A 93 1.76 4.16 -13.51
N ALA A 94 2.29 5.35 -13.72
CA ALA A 94 2.99 5.67 -14.97
C ALA A 94 4.42 5.13 -14.98
N SER A 95 5.02 4.93 -13.80
CA SER A 95 6.35 4.39 -13.63
C SER A 95 6.33 2.86 -13.61
N ARG A 96 7.44 2.27 -14.06
CA ARG A 96 7.66 0.82 -14.06
C ARG A 96 8.19 0.31 -12.73
N HIS A 97 7.79 -0.91 -12.41
CA HIS A 97 8.37 -1.73 -11.36
C HIS A 97 9.40 -2.71 -11.90
N ASP A 98 10.08 -3.41 -10.99
CA ASP A 98 10.84 -4.60 -11.37
C ASP A 98 9.85 -5.72 -11.75
N PHE A 99 10.16 -6.51 -12.77
CA PHE A 99 9.29 -7.60 -13.26
C PHE A 99 7.86 -7.14 -13.61
N ASP A 100 7.75 -5.94 -14.18
CA ASP A 100 6.47 -5.32 -14.54
C ASP A 100 5.73 -6.11 -15.62
N SER A 101 4.47 -6.45 -15.36
CA SER A 101 3.67 -7.28 -16.27
C SER A 101 3.11 -6.53 -17.49
N ARG A 102 3.17 -5.20 -17.53
CA ARG A 102 2.56 -4.43 -18.64
C ARG A 102 3.58 -4.21 -19.74
N ALA A 103 3.13 -4.30 -20.99
CA ALA A 103 3.97 -4.16 -22.18
C ALA A 103 4.65 -2.78 -22.25
N GLU A 104 5.86 -2.69 -22.79
CA GLU A 104 6.61 -1.43 -22.93
C GLU A 104 5.76 -0.30 -23.56
N GLY A 105 5.95 0.94 -23.08
CA GLY A 105 5.17 2.11 -23.54
C GLY A 105 3.73 2.20 -23.01
N THR A 106 3.22 1.21 -22.27
CA THR A 106 1.86 1.24 -21.68
C THR A 106 1.85 1.71 -20.22
N ASN A 107 0.73 2.31 -19.81
CA ASN A 107 0.42 2.69 -18.42
C ASN A 107 -0.83 1.94 -17.91
N GLY A 108 -1.23 2.18 -16.67
CA GLY A 108 -2.39 1.54 -16.03
C GLY A 108 -2.00 0.43 -15.07
N VAL A 109 -2.91 -0.51 -14.82
CA VAL A 109 -2.75 -1.57 -13.81
C VAL A 109 -1.78 -2.64 -14.30
N GLY A 110 -0.80 -2.98 -13.48
CA GLY A 110 0.13 -4.08 -13.69
C GLY A 110 0.46 -4.81 -12.40
N GLN A 111 1.15 -5.93 -12.53
CA GLN A 111 1.85 -6.60 -11.43
C GLN A 111 3.34 -6.28 -11.54
N GLY A 112 4.02 -6.13 -10.41
CA GLY A 112 5.47 -5.97 -10.37
C GLY A 112 6.01 -6.10 -8.95
N VAL A 113 7.29 -5.80 -8.76
CA VAL A 113 7.96 -5.88 -7.46
C VAL A 113 8.41 -4.50 -7.00
N ILE A 114 8.12 -4.20 -5.74
CA ILE A 114 8.64 -3.05 -5.02
C ILE A 114 9.52 -3.55 -3.87
N THR A 115 10.66 -2.90 -3.66
CA THR A 115 11.56 -3.22 -2.53
C THR A 115 11.35 -2.24 -1.39
N PHE A 116 11.33 -2.75 -0.15
CA PHE A 116 11.18 -1.96 1.07
C PHE A 116 12.35 -2.16 2.02
N ARG A 117 12.57 -1.17 2.88
CA ARG A 117 13.35 -1.33 4.11
C ARG A 117 12.41 -1.32 5.29
N VAL A 118 12.74 -2.13 6.29
CA VAL A 118 12.02 -2.22 7.56
C VAL A 118 12.89 -1.73 8.71
N ASP A 119 12.26 -1.31 9.82
CA ASP A 119 12.96 -1.04 11.08
C ASP A 119 13.23 -2.33 11.87
N SER A 120 13.75 -2.20 13.09
CA SER A 120 14.03 -3.34 13.99
C SER A 120 12.79 -4.11 14.45
N ARG A 121 11.59 -3.54 14.28
CA ARG A 121 10.31 -4.19 14.57
C ARG A 121 9.70 -4.85 13.34
N GLY A 122 10.31 -4.69 12.16
CA GLY A 122 9.79 -5.16 10.88
C GLY A 122 8.76 -4.21 10.25
N GLU A 123 8.57 -3.00 10.78
CA GLU A 123 7.66 -1.99 10.22
C GLU A 123 8.33 -1.32 8.99
N PRO A 124 7.62 -1.11 7.87
CA PRO A 124 8.21 -0.51 6.67
C PRO A 124 8.51 0.99 6.85
N ILE A 125 9.73 1.40 6.51
CA ILE A 125 10.21 2.80 6.71
C ILE A 125 10.71 3.48 5.43
N ALA A 126 10.97 2.73 4.37
CA ALA A 126 11.38 3.27 3.09
C ALA A 126 10.98 2.35 1.94
N VAL A 127 10.78 2.96 0.77
CA VAL A 127 10.38 2.29 -0.47
C VAL A 127 11.37 2.61 -1.58
N ARG A 128 11.70 1.60 -2.38
CA ARG A 128 12.41 1.70 -3.66
C ARG A 128 11.50 1.11 -4.73
N PHE A 129 11.04 1.97 -5.63
CA PHE A 129 9.94 1.68 -6.56
C PHE A 129 10.32 0.70 -7.70
N ASN A 130 11.61 0.68 -8.06
CA ASN A 130 12.27 -0.26 -8.97
C ASN A 130 13.80 -0.22 -8.70
N ALA A 131 14.55 -1.16 -9.28
CA ALA A 131 15.99 -1.31 -9.09
C ALA A 131 16.81 -0.07 -9.51
N GLY A 132 16.30 0.77 -10.42
CA GLY A 132 16.94 2.02 -10.85
C GLY A 132 16.67 3.23 -9.95
N ALA A 133 15.80 3.10 -8.95
CA ALA A 133 15.43 4.18 -8.03
C ALA A 133 16.19 4.11 -6.70
N ASP A 134 16.34 5.26 -6.04
CA ASP A 134 16.78 5.27 -4.64
C ASP A 134 15.67 4.82 -3.68
N PHE A 135 16.07 4.34 -2.51
CA PHE A 135 15.17 4.27 -1.37
C PHE A 135 14.75 5.67 -0.93
N LYS A 136 13.45 5.92 -0.85
CA LYS A 136 12.87 7.12 -0.26
C LYS A 136 12.21 6.77 1.06
N LYS A 137 12.62 7.44 2.15
CA LYS A 137 11.94 7.33 3.46
C LYS A 137 10.52 7.88 3.33
N LYS A 138 9.54 7.10 3.76
CA LYS A 138 8.12 7.44 3.68
C LYS A 138 7.41 6.85 4.90
N PRO A 139 6.42 7.55 5.48
CA PRO A 139 5.45 6.90 6.36
C PRO A 139 4.66 5.88 5.54
N ILE A 140 4.73 4.61 5.91
CA ILE A 140 4.07 3.50 5.22
C ILE A 140 3.16 2.78 6.23
N ALA A 141 1.97 2.41 5.81
CA ALA A 141 1.00 1.67 6.62
C ALA A 141 0.42 0.52 5.80
N ILE A 142 0.10 -0.59 6.50
CA ILE A 142 -0.47 -1.79 5.90
C ILE A 142 -1.80 -2.07 6.61
N GLY A 143 -2.80 -2.43 5.82
CA GLY A 143 -4.11 -2.74 6.32
C GLY A 143 -4.76 -3.85 5.54
N ARG A 144 -5.53 -4.65 6.26
CA ARG A 144 -6.15 -5.85 5.73
C ARG A 144 -7.64 -5.75 5.91
N LEU A 145 -8.37 -6.14 4.88
CA LEU A 145 -9.79 -6.36 5.03
C LEU A 145 -10.00 -7.66 5.81
N ALA A 146 -10.61 -7.54 6.99
CA ALA A 146 -11.09 -8.70 7.72
C ALA A 146 -12.24 -9.31 6.92
N ALA A 147 -12.17 -10.61 6.64
CA ALA A 147 -13.30 -11.28 6.01
C ALA A 147 -14.52 -11.10 6.92
N GLY A 148 -15.61 -10.52 6.39
CA GLY A 148 -16.90 -10.63 7.05
C GLY A 148 -17.21 -12.11 7.25
N GLU A 149 -17.81 -12.47 8.38
CA GLU A 149 -18.31 -13.82 8.60
C GLU A 149 -19.01 -14.29 7.33
N ARG A 150 -18.49 -15.35 6.70
CA ARG A 150 -19.23 -16.03 5.64
C ARG A 150 -20.49 -16.54 6.31
N ARG A 151 -21.62 -15.85 6.11
CA ARG A 151 -22.93 -16.44 6.42
C ARG A 151 -23.01 -17.68 5.54
N SER A 152 -22.92 -18.83 6.20
CA SER A 152 -23.23 -20.10 5.57
C SER A 152 -24.71 -20.03 5.19
N THR A 153 -24.99 -20.05 3.90
CA THR A 153 -26.30 -20.39 3.35
C THR A 153 -26.23 -21.79 2.81
#